data_AF-A0A450Z835-F1
#
_entry.id   AF-A0A450Z835-F1
#
_cell.length_a   1.000
_cell.length_b   1.000
_cell.length_c   1.000
_cell.angle_alpha   90.00
_cell.angle_beta   90.00
_cell.angle_gamma   90.00
#
_symmetry.space_group_name_H-M   'P 1'
#
loop_
_entity.id
_entity.type
_entity.pdbx_description
1 polymer ?
#
loop_
_entity_poly.entity_id
_entity_poly.type
_entity_poly.pdbx_seq_one_letter_code
_entity_poly.pdbx_strand_id
1 'polypeptide(L)' 'MIMTPILEEKYRVQRRLAEQSGYDVRKHFELSHKMAVEAAEKYGLTLKYGRREGGEVDPVDYGDSLLNT' A
#
# COMPACT_ATOMS: atom_id res chain seq x y z
N MET A 1 2.01 -28.01 3.87
CA MET A 1 1.78 -26.57 4.08
C MET A 1 0.28 -26.40 4.30
N ILE A 2 -0.16 -25.99 5.49
CA ILE A 2 -1.61 -25.81 5.75
C ILE A 2 -2.03 -24.50 5.11
N MET A 3 -2.83 -24.59 4.05
CA MET A 3 -3.43 -23.41 3.44
C MET A 3 -4.74 -23.07 4.14
N THR A 4 -4.73 -22.01 4.94
CA THR A 4 -5.97 -21.37 5.44
C THR A 4 -6.50 -20.38 4.41
N PRO A 5 -7.82 -20.17 4.28
CA PRO A 5 -8.40 -19.22 3.34
C PRO A 5 -7.80 -17.80 3.43
N ILE A 6 -7.47 -17.35 4.64
CA ILE A 6 -6.85 -16.03 4.87
C ILE A 6 -5.45 -15.92 4.24
N LEU A 7 -4.69 -17.01 4.27
CA LEU A 7 -3.34 -17.04 3.74
C LEU A 7 -3.37 -17.11 2.20
N GLU A 8 -4.40 -17.73 1.62
CA GLU A 8 -4.59 -17.87 0.18
C GLU A 8 -4.91 -16.50 -0.42
N GLU A 9 -5.85 -15.78 0.23
CA GLU A 9 -6.21 -14.43 -0.15
C GLU A 9 -5.03 -13.47 0.02
N LYS A 10 -4.25 -13.60 1.10
CA LYS A 10 -3.01 -12.82 1.29
C LYS A 10 -2.08 -12.97 0.09
N TYR A 11 -1.78 -14.20 -0.33
CA TYR A 11 -0.88 -14.43 -1.46
C TYR A 11 -1.46 -13.93 -2.79
N ARG A 12 -2.78 -14.03 -2.97
CA ARG A 12 -3.47 -13.48 -4.15
C ARG A 12 -3.30 -11.96 -4.23
N VAL A 13 -3.54 -11.25 -3.13
CA VAL A 13 -3.40 -9.78 -3.06
C VAL A 13 -1.95 -9.36 -3.27
N GLN A 14 -0.99 -10.05 -2.63
CA GLN A 14 0.44 -9.77 -2.80
C GLN A 14 0.91 -9.93 -4.24
N ARG A 15 0.47 -11.01 -4.93
CA ARG A 15 0.80 -11.24 -6.33
C ARG A 15 0.24 -10.14 -7.23
N ARG A 16 -1.03 -9.77 -7.04
CA ARG A 16 -1.66 -8.68 -7.79
C ARG A 16 -0.92 -7.36 -7.60
N LEU A 17 -0.54 -7.03 -6.37
CA LEU A 17 0.24 -5.82 -6.07
C LEU A 17 1.61 -5.84 -6.74
N ALA A 18 2.31 -6.97 -6.72
CA ALA A 18 3.61 -7.13 -7.39
C ALA A 18 3.48 -6.90 -8.91
N GLU A 19 2.48 -7.52 -9.54
CA GLU A 19 2.19 -7.36 -10.97
C GLU A 19 1.85 -5.90 -11.33
N GLN A 20 0.98 -5.24 -10.56
CA GLN A 20 0.59 -3.85 -10.78
C GLN A 20 1.74 -2.86 -10.56
N SER A 21 2.63 -3.16 -9.61
CA SER A 21 3.84 -2.38 -9.36
C SER A 21 4.91 -2.58 -10.43
N GLY A 22 4.77 -3.56 -11.33
CA GLY A 22 5.85 -3.93 -12.25
C GLY A 22 7.09 -4.40 -11.49
N TYR A 23 6.90 -5.00 -10.30
CA TYR A 23 7.96 -5.38 -9.37
C TYR A 23 8.83 -4.23 -8.84
N ASP A 24 8.41 -2.97 -9.03
CA ASP A 24 9.07 -1.82 -8.42
C ASP A 24 8.66 -1.68 -6.94
N VAL A 25 9.66 -1.63 -6.07
CA VAL A 25 9.47 -1.61 -4.61
C VAL A 25 8.76 -0.34 -4.14
N ARG A 26 9.09 0.83 -4.70
CA ARG A 26 8.48 2.11 -4.28
C ARG A 26 7.01 2.14 -4.68
N LYS A 27 6.73 1.81 -5.94
CA LYS A 27 5.37 1.72 -6.46
C LYS A 27 4.54 0.66 -5.72
N HIS A 28 5.16 -0.44 -5.31
CA HIS A 28 4.51 -1.46 -4.49
C HIS A 28 4.07 -0.92 -3.13
N PHE A 29 4.92 -0.14 -2.46
CA PHE A 29 4.58 0.49 -1.19
C PHE A 29 3.46 1.53 -1.34
N GLU A 30 3.51 2.36 -2.39
CA GLU A 30 2.48 3.35 -2.68
C GLU A 30 1.11 2.70 -2.92
N LEU A 31 1.06 1.67 -3.78
CA LEU A 31 -0.18 0.92 -4.07
C LEU A 31 -0.72 0.20 -2.82
N SER A 32 0.18 -0.39 -2.02
CA SER A 32 -0.19 -1.04 -0.78
C SER A 32 -0.78 -0.06 0.23
N HIS A 33 -0.18 1.13 0.36
CA HIS A 33 -0.67 2.20 1.22
C HIS A 33 -2.06 2.67 0.77
N LYS A 34 -2.23 2.94 -0.53
CA LYS A 34 -3.51 3.33 -1.11
C LYS A 34 -4.61 2.30 -0.81
N MET A 35 -4.35 1.02 -1.03
CA MET A 35 -5.30 -0.06 -0.71
C MET A 35 -5.66 -0.11 0.77
N ALA A 36 -4.68 0.13 1.66
CA ALA A 36 -4.93 0.16 3.10
C ALA A 36 -5.85 1.32 3.48
N VAL A 37 -5.64 2.51 2.91
CA VAL A 37 -6.48 3.69 3.16
C VAL A 37 -7.91 3.48 2.65
N GLU A 38 -8.07 2.97 1.42
CA GLU A 38 -9.38 2.66 0.84
C GLU A 38 -10.14 1.60 1.66
N ALA A 39 -9.44 0.57 2.14
CA ALA A 39 -10.03 -0.43 3.02
C ALA A 39 -10.42 0.18 4.38
N ALA A 40 -9.59 1.07 4.93
CA ALA A 40 -9.87 1.70 6.20
C ALA A 40 -11.14 2.57 6.11
N GLU A 41 -11.29 3.35 5.03
CA GLU A 41 -12.50 4.12 4.75
C GLU A 41 -13.72 3.20 4.58
N LYS A 42 -13.62 2.17 3.74
CA LYS A 42 -14.72 1.25 3.44
C LYS A 42 -15.26 0.51 4.66
N TYR A 43 -14.38 0.14 5.59
CA TYR A 43 -14.73 -0.66 6.77
C TYR A 43 -14.79 0.17 8.06
N GLY A 44 -14.66 1.50 7.99
CA GLY A 44 -14.67 2.37 9.17
C GLY A 44 -13.51 2.10 10.15
N LEU A 45 -12.36 1.67 9.63
CA LEU A 45 -11.16 1.40 10.43
C LEU A 45 -10.28 2.65 10.50
N THR A 46 -9.53 2.79 11.59
CA THR A 46 -8.53 3.85 11.73
C THR A 46 -7.14 3.25 11.56
N LEU A 47 -6.40 3.68 10.53
CA LEU A 47 -4.99 3.34 10.38
C LEU A 47 -4.17 4.15 11.40
N LYS A 48 -3.37 3.46 12.20
CA LYS A 48 -2.41 4.08 13.11
C LYS A 48 -1.01 3.76 12.60
N TYR A 49 -0.25 4.79 12.26
CA TYR A 49 1.17 4.65 11.96
C TYR A 49 1.98 4.80 13.24
N GLY A 50 2.92 3.88 13.45
CA GLY A 50 3.87 4.00 14.55
C GLY A 50 4.74 5.24 14.33
N ARG A 51 4.84 6.11 15.34
CA ARG A 51 5.78 7.23 15.31
C ARG A 51 7.19 6.67 15.43
N ARG A 52 7.99 6.77 14.37
CA ARG A 52 9.41 6.43 14.42
C ARG A 52 10.19 7.70 14.75
N GLU A 53 10.95 7.73 15.84
CA GLU A 53 11.91 8.81 16.07
C GLU A 53 12.99 8.75 14.97
N GLY A 54 13.20 9.87 14.26
CA GLY A 54 14.19 9.97 13.18
C GLY A 54 13.75 9.50 11.79
N GLY A 55 12.46 9.20 11.57
CA GLY A 55 11.92 9.02 10.23
C GLY A 55 11.26 10.30 9.75
N GLU A 56 11.95 11.11 8.95
CA GLU A 56 11.25 12.08 8.12
C GLU A 56 10.29 11.30 7.23
N VAL A 57 9.00 11.60 7.35
CA VAL A 57 8.05 11.22 6.31
C VAL A 57 8.40 12.16 5.17
N ASP A 58 9.23 11.71 4.24
CA ASP A 58 9.31 12.39 2.94
C ASP A 58 7.85 12.57 2.48
N PRO A 59 7.43 13.79 2.14
CA PRO A 59 6.09 13.99 1.61
C PRO A 59 5.96 13.09 0.39
N VAL A 60 5.12 12.06 0.50
CA VAL A 60 4.69 11.32 -0.68
C VAL A 60 3.94 12.35 -1.50
N ASP A 61 4.57 12.83 -2.57
CA ASP A 61 4.12 13.94 -3.39
C ASP A 61 2.82 13.55 -4.10
N TYR A 62 1.69 13.80 -3.44
CA TYR A 62 0.35 13.66 -4.02
C TYR A 62 0.00 14.93 -4.81
N GLY A 63 0.57 15.05 -6.02
CA GLY A 63 0.21 16.06 -7.04
C GLY A 63 1.29 17.13 -7.23
N ASP A 64 2.07 17.08 -8.32
CA ASP A 64 1.73 17.90 -9.50
C ASP A 64 2.27 17.38 -10.86
N SER A 65 2.71 16.13 -10.96
CA SER A 65 3.36 15.62 -12.20
C SER A 65 2.40 15.26 -13.35
N LEU A 66 1.12 15.67 -13.29
CA LEU A 66 0.14 15.49 -14.39
C LEU A 66 -0.30 16.82 -15.03
N LEU A 67 0.32 17.96 -14.71
CA LEU A 67 -0.09 19.25 -15.26
C LEU A 67 0.96 20.10 -15.99
N ASN A 68 2.20 19.68 -16.16
CA ASN A 68 3.10 20.30 -17.16
C ASN A 68 4.32 19.43 -17.45
N THR A 69 4.32 18.73 -18.59
CA THR A 69 5.29 18.82 -19.71
C THR A 69 4.90 17.81 -20.77
#